data_AF-A0A936XY80-F1
#
_entry.id   AF-A0A936XY80-F1
#
_cell.length_a   1.000
_cell.length_b   1.000
_cell.length_c   1.000
_cell.angle_alpha   90.00
_cell.angle_beta   90.00
_cell.angle_gamma   90.00
#
_symmetry.space_group_name_H-M   'P 1'
#
loop_
_entity.id
_entity.type
_entity.pdbx_description
1 polymer ?
#
loop_
_entity_poly.entity_id
_entity_poly.type
_entity_poly.pdbx_seq_one_letter_code
_entity_poly.pdbx_strand_id
1 'polypeptide(L)'
;MTDSLYYYWIDLSNIYLTVYPFAAIACILLYWIFKSKWKQEMINWLYVFNTVVPLIMLITLISFLIELFNVWYGQNPYEWYTFKENKANFFTPYGWSYWLLWSINILLPQLLWFKKLRKSIIATVVFIFFSSFAIWFERLVIYITSTYRDYLPSSWSTYPEHVNLFFTFFVKPVCFIIISAIVYLVFYKRNKLPHTSVFLK
;
A
#
# COMPACT_ATOMS: atom_id res chain seq x y z
N MET A 1 14.72 -22.60 -11.09
CA MET A 1 15.55 -21.38 -11.31
C MET A 1 14.71 -20.19 -11.75
N THR A 2 13.57 -20.41 -12.44
CA THR A 2 12.55 -19.40 -12.75
C THR A 2 11.78 -18.92 -11.51
N ASP A 3 11.50 -19.81 -10.56
CA ASP A 3 10.71 -19.47 -9.36
C ASP A 3 11.45 -18.47 -8.46
N SER A 4 12.76 -18.62 -8.29
CA SER A 4 13.56 -17.72 -7.43
C SER A 4 13.61 -16.29 -7.95
N LEU A 5 13.63 -16.10 -9.26
CA LEU A 5 13.62 -14.76 -9.88
C LEU A 5 12.23 -14.11 -9.73
N TYR A 6 11.16 -14.88 -9.94
CA TYR A 6 9.79 -14.41 -9.77
C TYR A 6 9.51 -13.91 -8.34
N TYR A 7 9.84 -14.72 -7.33
CA TYR A 7 9.67 -14.34 -5.92
C TYR A 7 10.54 -13.13 -5.55
N TYR A 8 11.77 -13.05 -6.08
CA TYR A 8 12.63 -11.90 -5.87
C TYR A 8 12.02 -10.58 -6.38
N TRP A 9 11.39 -10.58 -7.56
CA TRP A 9 10.74 -9.37 -8.10
C TRP A 9 9.52 -8.95 -7.29
N ILE A 10 8.75 -9.90 -6.78
CA ILE A 10 7.62 -9.62 -5.88
C ILE A 10 8.13 -9.01 -4.58
N ASP A 11 9.13 -9.62 -3.96
CA ASP A 11 9.71 -9.11 -2.71
C ASP A 11 10.30 -7.72 -2.89
N LEU A 12 11.00 -7.49 -4.00
CA LEU A 12 11.52 -6.17 -4.35
C LEU A 12 10.38 -5.14 -4.48
N SER A 13 9.31 -5.47 -5.21
CA SER A 13 8.16 -4.56 -5.38
C SER A 13 7.47 -4.23 -4.05
N ASN A 14 7.37 -5.21 -3.16
CA ASN A 14 6.80 -5.07 -1.83
C ASN A 14 7.67 -4.22 -0.91
N ILE A 15 8.99 -4.37 -0.98
CA ILE A 15 9.95 -3.52 -0.26
C ILE A 15 9.81 -2.07 -0.74
N TYR A 16 9.73 -1.83 -2.05
CA TYR A 16 9.56 -0.46 -2.56
C TYR A 16 8.23 0.17 -2.14
N LEU A 17 7.14 -0.59 -2.20
CA LEU A 17 5.81 -0.14 -1.77
C LEU A 17 5.75 0.18 -0.27
N THR A 18 6.49 -0.55 0.56
CA THR A 18 6.56 -0.25 2.00
C THR A 18 7.43 0.96 2.30
N VAL A 19 8.55 1.14 1.59
CA VAL A 19 9.49 2.25 1.81
C VAL A 19 8.93 3.59 1.30
N TYR A 20 8.19 3.57 0.19
CA TYR A 20 7.66 4.78 -0.44
C TYR A 20 6.81 5.66 0.51
N PRO A 21 5.81 5.14 1.25
CA PRO A 21 5.00 5.92 2.17
C PRO A 21 5.83 6.61 3.24
N PHE A 22 6.82 5.90 3.82
CA PHE A 22 7.71 6.47 4.83
C PHE A 22 8.60 7.57 4.25
N ALA A 23 9.20 7.34 3.08
CA ALA A 23 10.03 8.32 2.41
C ALA A 23 9.24 9.58 2.02
N ALA A 24 8.03 9.40 1.47
CA ALA A 24 7.18 10.50 1.06
C ALA A 24 6.66 11.31 2.26
N ILE A 25 6.29 10.66 3.37
CA ILE A 25 5.94 11.34 4.63
C ILE A 25 7.13 12.13 5.18
N ALA A 26 8.32 11.53 5.21
CA ALA A 26 9.53 12.22 5.65
C ALA A 26 9.82 13.46 4.78
N CYS A 27 9.69 13.35 3.46
CA CYS A 27 9.84 14.48 2.55
C CYS A 27 8.80 15.59 2.81
N ILE A 28 7.55 15.22 3.08
CA ILE A 28 6.50 16.19 3.42
C ILE A 28 6.83 16.87 4.77
N LEU A 29 7.22 16.11 5.79
CA LEU A 29 7.58 16.69 7.10
C LEU A 29 8.75 17.67 6.99
N LEU A 30 9.80 17.28 6.28
CA LEU A 30 10.96 18.14 6.04
C LEU A 30 10.59 19.40 5.22
N TYR A 31 9.65 19.29 4.27
CA TYR A 31 9.14 20.42 3.50
C TYR A 31 8.49 21.47 4.43
N TRP A 32 7.79 21.00 5.47
CA TRP A 32 7.16 21.87 6.46
C TRP A 32 8.16 22.48 7.44
N ILE A 33 9.22 21.77 7.81
CA ILE A 33 10.25 22.23 8.76
C ILE A 33 11.19 23.25 8.13
N PHE A 34 11.72 23.00 6.93
CA PHE A 34 12.82 23.78 6.32
C PHE A 34 12.37 24.83 5.30
N LYS A 35 11.18 25.41 5.52
CA LYS A 35 10.36 26.28 4.63
C LYS A 35 11.04 27.16 3.55
N SER A 36 12.31 27.55 3.69
CA SER A 36 13.05 28.43 2.79
C SER A 36 14.08 27.72 1.90
N LYS A 37 15.02 26.94 2.47
CA LYS A 37 16.23 26.53 1.72
C LYS A 37 16.05 25.27 0.84
N TRP A 38 15.18 24.34 1.22
CA TRP A 38 15.10 23.01 0.60
C TRP A 38 13.75 22.70 -0.06
N LYS A 39 12.82 23.67 -0.06
CA LYS A 39 11.43 23.47 -0.48
C LYS A 39 11.30 22.88 -1.88
N GLN A 40 12.06 23.42 -2.84
CA GLN A 40 11.99 23.01 -4.24
C GLN A 40 12.56 21.61 -4.46
N GLU A 41 13.67 21.28 -3.80
CA GLU A 41 14.27 19.95 -3.82
C GLU A 41 13.28 18.89 -3.29
N MET A 42 12.58 19.18 -2.19
CA MET A 42 11.60 18.25 -1.61
C MET A 42 10.44 17.93 -2.57
N ILE A 43 9.94 18.96 -3.27
CA ILE A 43 8.90 18.78 -4.28
C ILE A 43 9.42 17.95 -5.46
N ASN A 44 10.67 18.18 -5.88
CA ASN A 44 11.30 17.39 -6.93
C ASN A 44 11.44 15.92 -6.52
N TRP A 45 11.88 15.63 -5.29
CA TRP A 45 11.96 14.26 -4.77
C TRP A 45 10.59 13.58 -4.75
N LEU A 46 9.55 14.26 -4.25
CA LEU A 46 8.18 13.73 -4.26
C LEU A 46 7.69 13.45 -5.70
N TYR A 47 8.02 14.31 -6.65
CA TYR A 47 7.68 14.11 -8.06
C TYR A 47 8.40 12.90 -8.66
N VAL A 48 9.69 12.72 -8.35
CA VAL A 48 10.47 11.54 -8.77
C VAL A 48 9.86 10.27 -8.20
N PHE A 49 9.57 10.23 -6.89
CA PHE A 49 8.95 9.07 -6.26
C PHE A 49 7.58 8.73 -6.88
N ASN A 50 6.71 9.73 -7.06
CA ASN A 50 5.41 9.54 -7.70
C ASN A 50 5.49 9.10 -9.16
N THR A 51 6.64 9.28 -9.81
CA THR A 51 6.88 8.82 -11.19
C THR A 51 7.40 7.39 -11.25
N VAL A 52 8.21 6.99 -10.27
CA VAL A 52 8.80 5.65 -10.19
C VAL A 52 7.77 4.62 -9.72
N VAL A 53 6.88 4.99 -8.78
CA VAL A 53 5.89 4.05 -8.21
C VAL A 53 5.05 3.32 -9.27
N PRO A 54 4.43 3.99 -10.27
CA PRO A 54 3.64 3.29 -11.28
C PRO A 54 4.45 2.29 -12.10
N LEU A 55 5.74 2.54 -12.34
CA LEU A 55 6.62 1.63 -13.07
C LEU A 55 6.87 0.34 -12.28
N ILE A 56 7.11 0.47 -10.97
CA ILE A 56 7.27 -0.69 -10.08
C ILE A 56 5.98 -1.51 -10.03
N MET A 57 4.83 -0.84 -10.04
CA MET A 57 3.53 -1.51 -9.99
C MET A 57 3.16 -2.29 -11.25
N LEU A 58 3.77 -1.96 -12.40
CA LEU A 58 3.68 -2.81 -13.59
C LEU A 58 4.37 -4.17 -13.37
N ILE A 59 5.45 -4.22 -12.59
CA ILE A 59 6.12 -5.49 -12.25
C ILE A 59 5.18 -6.36 -11.41
N THR A 60 4.55 -5.77 -10.39
CA THR A 60 3.56 -6.47 -9.55
C THR A 60 2.37 -6.98 -10.39
N LEU A 61 1.87 -6.17 -11.34
CA LEU A 61 0.83 -6.58 -12.28
C LEU A 61 1.25 -7.79 -13.12
N ILE A 62 2.47 -7.77 -13.67
CA ILE A 62 3.01 -8.90 -14.44
C ILE A 62 3.10 -10.14 -13.55
N SER A 63 3.55 -10.00 -12.30
CA SER A 63 3.64 -11.14 -11.38
C SER A 63 2.29 -11.79 -11.10
N PHE A 64 1.24 -10.99 -10.96
CA PHE A 64 -0.13 -11.48 -10.79
C PHE A 64 -0.66 -12.19 -12.04
N LEU A 65 -0.37 -11.66 -13.24
CA LEU A 65 -0.74 -12.32 -14.50
C LEU A 65 -0.03 -13.66 -14.68
N ILE A 66 1.23 -13.75 -14.27
CA ILE A 66 2.00 -14.99 -14.28
C ILE A 66 1.40 -16.01 -13.30
N GLU A 67 0.99 -15.60 -12.10
CA GLU A 67 0.32 -16.49 -11.15
C GLU A 67 -0.97 -17.08 -11.74
N LEU A 68 -1.80 -16.23 -12.35
CA LEU A 68 -3.03 -16.65 -13.03
C LEU A 68 -2.73 -17.59 -14.20
N PHE A 69 -1.72 -17.28 -15.00
CA PHE A 69 -1.29 -18.10 -16.13
C PHE A 69 -0.79 -19.47 -15.66
N ASN A 70 0.02 -19.53 -14.61
CA ASN A 70 0.54 -20.79 -14.05
C ASN A 70 -0.59 -21.69 -13.54
N VAL A 71 -1.58 -21.13 -12.83
CA VAL A 71 -2.71 -21.92 -12.34
C VAL A 71 -3.58 -22.45 -13.48
N TRP A 72 -3.77 -21.66 -14.53
CA TRP A 72 -4.53 -22.08 -15.72
C TRP A 72 -3.77 -23.12 -16.57
N TYR A 73 -2.47 -22.91 -16.78
CA TYR A 73 -1.60 -23.79 -17.58
C TYR A 73 -1.21 -25.08 -16.84
N GLY A 74 -1.07 -25.03 -15.51
CA GLY A 74 -0.63 -26.16 -14.69
C GLY A 74 -1.61 -27.32 -14.62
N GLN A 75 -2.88 -27.12 -15.02
CA GLN A 75 -3.95 -28.12 -15.08
C GLN A 75 -4.17 -28.95 -13.79
N ASN A 76 -3.64 -28.52 -12.65
CA ASN A 76 -3.87 -29.16 -11.37
C ASN A 76 -5.29 -28.83 -10.88
N PRO A 77 -6.20 -29.80 -10.75
CA PRO A 77 -7.59 -29.54 -10.39
C PRO A 77 -7.73 -28.86 -9.01
N TYR A 78 -6.80 -29.12 -8.08
CA TYR A 78 -6.83 -28.52 -6.74
C TYR A 78 -6.44 -27.03 -6.76
N GLU A 79 -5.41 -26.66 -7.51
CA GLU A 79 -4.98 -25.26 -7.65
C GLU A 79 -6.00 -24.44 -8.43
N TRP A 80 -6.54 -25.00 -9.51
CA TRP A 80 -7.59 -24.37 -10.28
C TRP A 80 -8.87 -24.16 -9.46
N TYR A 81 -9.29 -25.17 -8.68
CA TYR A 81 -10.44 -25.05 -7.78
C TYR A 81 -10.22 -23.97 -6.71
N THR A 82 -9.04 -23.97 -6.09
CA THR A 82 -8.68 -22.97 -5.07
C THR A 82 -8.68 -21.56 -5.65
N PHE A 83 -8.10 -21.37 -6.84
CA PHE A 83 -8.10 -20.06 -7.49
C PHE A 83 -9.51 -19.63 -7.90
N LYS A 84 -10.27 -20.50 -8.56
CA LYS A 84 -11.61 -20.17 -9.05
C LYS A 84 -12.59 -19.87 -7.90
N GLU A 85 -12.63 -20.74 -6.90
CA GLU A 85 -13.61 -20.62 -5.81
C GLU A 85 -13.16 -19.62 -4.74
N ASN A 86 -11.88 -19.56 -4.37
CA ASN A 86 -11.45 -18.69 -3.27
C ASN A 86 -11.03 -17.29 -3.74
N LYS A 87 -10.53 -17.14 -4.98
CA LYS A 87 -10.01 -15.86 -5.51
C LYS A 87 -10.94 -15.24 -6.54
N ALA A 88 -11.33 -15.98 -7.59
CA ALA A 88 -12.09 -15.42 -8.72
C ALA A 88 -13.57 -15.20 -8.41
N ASN A 89 -14.19 -16.09 -7.63
CA ASN A 89 -15.61 -15.99 -7.29
C ASN A 89 -15.86 -14.89 -6.25
N PHE A 90 -16.57 -13.84 -6.64
CA PHE A 90 -16.89 -12.70 -5.76
C PHE A 90 -17.82 -13.08 -4.59
N PHE A 91 -18.69 -14.08 -4.78
CA PHE A 91 -19.69 -14.48 -3.78
C PHE A 91 -19.15 -15.42 -2.70
N THR A 92 -17.89 -15.84 -2.81
CA THR A 92 -17.21 -16.60 -1.76
C THR A 92 -16.91 -15.70 -0.57
N PRO A 93 -16.90 -16.20 0.69
CA PRO A 93 -16.73 -15.37 1.89
C PRO A 93 -15.55 -14.38 1.88
N TYR A 94 -14.46 -14.69 1.16
CA TYR A 94 -13.28 -13.84 1.03
C TYR A 94 -12.98 -13.41 -0.42
N GLY A 95 -13.84 -13.75 -1.39
CA GLY A 95 -13.62 -13.41 -2.80
C GLY A 95 -13.51 -11.89 -3.02
N TRP A 96 -14.40 -11.13 -2.39
CA TRP A 96 -14.38 -9.67 -2.41
C TRP A 96 -13.02 -9.07 -1.98
N SER A 97 -12.32 -9.73 -1.06
CA SER A 97 -11.03 -9.24 -0.54
C SER A 97 -9.92 -9.34 -1.58
N TYR A 98 -9.93 -10.39 -2.41
CA TYR A 98 -8.98 -10.56 -3.50
C TYR A 98 -9.18 -9.52 -4.62
N TRP A 99 -10.43 -9.24 -4.97
CA TRP A 99 -10.77 -8.19 -5.96
C TRP A 99 -10.40 -6.79 -5.47
N LEU A 100 -10.64 -6.51 -4.19
CA LEU A 100 -10.26 -5.24 -3.56
C LEU A 100 -8.74 -5.09 -3.53
N LEU A 101 -8.01 -6.16 -3.21
CA LEU A 101 -6.55 -6.20 -3.23
C LEU A 101 -6.00 -5.83 -4.61
N TRP A 102 -6.49 -6.50 -5.67
CA TRP A 102 -6.12 -6.20 -7.05
C TRP A 102 -6.43 -4.75 -7.42
N SER A 103 -7.63 -4.28 -7.06
CA SER A 103 -8.08 -2.92 -7.35
C SER A 103 -7.17 -1.88 -6.71
N ILE A 104 -6.83 -2.04 -5.43
CA ILE A 104 -5.99 -1.08 -4.71
C ILE A 104 -4.55 -1.11 -5.21
N ASN A 105 -3.96 -2.30 -5.42
CA ASN A 105 -2.57 -2.39 -5.86
C ASN A 105 -2.38 -1.97 -7.32
N ILE A 106 -3.35 -2.20 -8.21
CA ILE A 106 -3.16 -1.91 -9.64
C ILE A 106 -3.77 -0.56 -10.03
N LEU A 107 -5.01 -0.27 -9.63
CA LEU A 107 -5.70 0.92 -10.12
C LEU A 107 -5.14 2.20 -9.49
N LEU A 108 -4.92 2.23 -8.17
CA LEU A 108 -4.49 3.45 -7.49
C LEU A 108 -3.13 3.97 -7.99
N PRO A 109 -2.08 3.14 -8.11
CA PRO A 109 -0.80 3.62 -8.63
C PRO A 109 -0.90 4.03 -10.10
N GLN A 110 -1.78 3.40 -10.87
CA GLN A 110 -1.97 3.76 -12.27
C GLN A 110 -2.57 5.16 -12.44
N LEU A 111 -3.30 5.68 -11.45
CA LEU A 111 -3.77 7.07 -11.45
C LEU A 111 -2.61 8.09 -11.42
N LEU A 112 -1.42 7.72 -10.92
CA LEU A 112 -0.26 8.61 -10.94
C LEU A 112 0.34 8.78 -12.35
N TRP A 113 -0.14 8.09 -13.39
CA TRP A 113 0.24 8.46 -14.77
C TRP A 113 -0.18 9.89 -15.13
N PHE A 114 -1.31 10.33 -14.57
CA PHE A 114 -1.82 11.68 -14.81
C PHE A 114 -0.91 12.74 -14.15
N LYS A 115 -0.27 13.55 -14.99
CA LYS A 115 0.64 14.64 -14.56
C LYS A 115 0.00 15.60 -13.54
N LYS A 116 -1.33 15.79 -13.61
CA LYS A 116 -2.09 16.62 -12.65
C LYS A 116 -2.06 16.05 -11.23
N LEU A 117 -2.19 14.73 -11.09
CA LEU A 117 -2.18 14.06 -9.79
C LEU A 117 -0.77 13.99 -9.21
N ARG A 118 0.26 13.73 -10.01
CA ARG A 118 1.66 13.66 -9.54
C ARG A 118 2.20 14.96 -8.95
N LYS A 119 1.75 16.10 -9.43
CA LYS A 119 2.19 17.41 -8.96
C LYS A 119 1.44 17.88 -7.71
N SER A 120 0.34 17.23 -7.34
CA SER A 120 -0.48 17.62 -6.20
C SER A 120 0.03 16.96 -4.91
N ILE A 121 0.41 17.79 -3.95
CA ILE A 121 0.80 17.32 -2.60
C ILE A 121 -0.38 16.60 -1.93
N ILE A 122 -1.60 17.11 -2.10
CA ILE A 122 -2.82 16.50 -1.52
C ILE A 122 -3.05 15.11 -2.11
N ALA A 123 -2.93 14.96 -3.43
CA ALA A 123 -3.06 13.66 -4.08
C ALA A 123 -1.99 12.66 -3.59
N THR A 124 -0.77 13.15 -3.36
CA THR A 124 0.33 12.34 -2.81
C THR A 124 0.01 11.85 -1.40
N VAL A 125 -0.54 12.71 -0.52
CA VAL A 125 -0.95 12.31 0.84
C VAL A 125 -2.03 11.24 0.82
N VAL A 126 -3.05 11.41 -0.02
CA VAL A 126 -4.11 10.40 -0.21
C VAL A 126 -3.52 9.09 -0.71
N PHE A 127 -2.58 9.15 -1.66
CA PHE A 127 -1.93 7.97 -2.20
C PHE A 127 -1.07 7.22 -1.17
N ILE A 128 -0.34 7.93 -0.31
CA ILE A 128 0.41 7.36 0.82
C ILE A 128 -0.53 6.59 1.77
N PHE A 129 -1.71 7.15 2.06
CA PHE A 129 -2.71 6.51 2.91
C PHE A 129 -3.14 5.16 2.33
N PHE A 130 -3.58 5.16 1.08
CA PHE A 130 -4.07 3.94 0.43
C PHE A 130 -2.97 2.92 0.16
N SER A 131 -1.75 3.35 -0.22
CA SER A 131 -0.64 2.42 -0.47
C SER A 131 -0.17 1.74 0.82
N SER A 132 -0.09 2.48 1.93
CA SER A 132 0.19 1.89 3.25
C SER A 132 -0.87 0.85 3.63
N PHE A 133 -2.14 1.17 3.39
CA PHE A 133 -3.24 0.25 3.62
C PHE A 133 -3.16 -1.00 2.73
N ALA A 134 -2.81 -0.84 1.46
CA ALA A 134 -2.75 -1.90 0.45
C ALA A 134 -1.82 -3.06 0.84
N ILE A 135 -0.61 -2.75 1.30
CA ILE A 135 0.41 -3.77 1.60
C ILE A 135 0.01 -4.62 2.80
N TRP A 136 -0.53 -3.97 3.83
CA TRP A 136 -1.04 -4.69 5.00
C TRP A 136 -2.25 -5.54 4.63
N PHE A 137 -3.14 -5.00 3.79
CA PHE A 137 -4.29 -5.73 3.29
C PHE A 137 -3.88 -6.94 2.45
N GLU A 138 -2.84 -6.82 1.61
CA GLU A 138 -2.26 -7.94 0.86
C GLU A 138 -1.83 -9.09 1.78
N ARG A 139 -1.07 -8.78 2.83
CA ARG A 139 -0.59 -9.79 3.79
C ARG A 139 -1.75 -10.46 4.54
N LEU A 140 -2.79 -9.70 4.87
CA LEU A 140 -4.00 -10.21 5.49
C LEU A 140 -4.77 -11.15 4.54
N VAL A 141 -4.95 -10.76 3.28
CA VAL A 141 -5.65 -11.57 2.27
C VAL A 141 -4.90 -12.88 2.02
N ILE A 142 -3.57 -12.83 1.85
CA ILE A 142 -2.74 -14.03 1.65
C ILE A 142 -2.87 -14.97 2.86
N TYR A 143 -2.80 -14.45 4.08
CA TYR A 143 -2.89 -15.26 5.30
C TYR A 143 -4.27 -15.93 5.48
N ILE A 144 -5.36 -15.19 5.24
CA ILE A 144 -6.71 -15.73 5.41
C ILE A 144 -7.05 -16.72 4.30
N THR A 145 -6.74 -16.38 3.05
CA THR A 145 -7.09 -17.24 1.90
C THR A 145 -6.28 -18.53 1.86
N SER A 146 -5.09 -18.57 2.48
CA SER A 146 -4.30 -19.80 2.62
C SER A 146 -4.75 -20.72 3.75
N THR A 147 -5.43 -20.20 4.77
CA THR A 147 -5.86 -20.98 5.95
C THR A 147 -7.35 -21.34 5.95
N TYR A 148 -8.17 -20.61 5.18
CA TYR A 148 -9.63 -20.80 5.13
C TYR A 148 -10.05 -22.15 4.49
N ARG A 149 -9.31 -22.64 3.49
CA ARG A 149 -9.58 -23.93 2.84
C ARG A 149 -8.29 -24.69 2.60
N ASP A 150 -8.18 -25.80 3.33
CA ASP A 150 -7.12 -26.80 3.14
C ASP A 150 -7.53 -27.90 2.15
N TYR A 151 -6.60 -28.82 1.90
CA TYR A 151 -6.80 -29.99 1.04
C TYR A 151 -8.01 -30.86 1.44
N LEU A 152 -8.33 -30.95 2.73
CA LEU A 152 -9.46 -31.73 3.23
C LEU A 152 -10.69 -30.84 3.44
N PRO A 153 -11.85 -31.18 2.83
CA PRO A 153 -13.11 -30.45 3.04
C PRO A 153 -13.58 -30.41 4.50
N SER A 154 -13.23 -31.42 5.31
CA SER A 154 -13.56 -31.47 6.74
C SER A 154 -12.85 -30.41 7.57
N SER A 155 -11.75 -29.85 7.07
CA SER A 155 -10.96 -28.82 7.74
C SER A 155 -11.37 -27.40 7.33
N TRP A 156 -12.36 -27.26 6.45
CA TRP A 156 -12.82 -25.95 6.00
C TRP A 156 -13.56 -25.23 7.13
N SER A 157 -13.07 -24.06 7.48
CA SER A 157 -13.60 -23.26 8.58
C SER A 157 -13.57 -21.79 8.19
N THR A 158 -14.74 -21.14 8.23
CA THR A 158 -14.81 -19.68 8.24
C THR A 158 -14.38 -19.20 9.62
N TYR A 159 -13.09 -18.90 9.80
CA TYR A 159 -12.58 -18.35 11.05
C TYR A 159 -13.40 -17.12 11.47
N PRO A 160 -13.95 -17.03 12.70
CA PRO A 160 -14.71 -15.85 13.12
C PRO A 160 -13.83 -14.74 13.76
N GLU A 161 -12.55 -14.99 14.04
CA GLU A 161 -11.67 -14.03 14.74
C GLU A 161 -11.06 -12.91 13.87
N HIS A 162 -11.59 -12.70 12.66
CA HIS A 162 -11.07 -11.68 11.74
C HIS A 162 -11.15 -10.27 12.30
N VAL A 163 -12.10 -9.97 13.18
CA VAL A 163 -12.30 -8.61 13.70
C VAL A 163 -11.09 -8.16 14.51
N ASN A 164 -10.50 -9.02 15.34
CA ASN A 164 -9.33 -8.68 16.16
C ASN A 164 -8.05 -8.54 15.33
N LEU A 165 -7.87 -9.42 14.35
CA LEU A 165 -6.73 -9.38 13.43
C LEU A 165 -6.81 -8.13 12.55
N PHE A 166 -7.98 -7.87 11.96
CA PHE A 166 -8.29 -6.69 11.16
C PHE A 166 -8.08 -5.40 11.97
N PHE A 167 -8.57 -5.33 13.21
CA PHE A 167 -8.33 -4.18 14.09
C PHE A 167 -6.83 -3.97 14.34
N THR A 168 -6.10 -5.03 14.68
CA THR A 168 -4.66 -4.95 14.98
C THR A 168 -3.85 -4.47 13.76
N PHE A 169 -4.26 -4.85 12.55
CA PHE A 169 -3.61 -4.45 11.31
C PHE A 169 -4.04 -3.07 10.80
N PHE A 170 -5.27 -2.60 11.08
CA PHE A 170 -5.72 -1.24 10.75
C PHE A 170 -5.24 -0.18 11.73
N VAL A 171 -5.12 -0.52 13.01
CA VAL A 171 -4.72 0.44 14.06
C VAL A 171 -3.31 0.98 13.82
N LYS A 172 -2.36 0.15 13.37
CA LYS A 172 -0.96 0.57 13.14
C LYS A 172 -0.81 1.69 12.08
N PRO A 173 -1.30 1.55 10.84
CA PRO A 173 -1.22 2.62 9.84
C PRO A 173 -2.04 3.85 10.25
N VAL A 174 -3.23 3.66 10.84
CA VAL A 174 -4.08 4.78 11.30
C VAL A 174 -3.39 5.57 12.42
N CYS A 175 -2.81 4.90 13.41
CA CYS A 175 -2.04 5.54 14.48
C CYS A 175 -0.83 6.30 13.92
N PHE A 176 -0.09 5.73 12.97
CA PHE A 176 1.05 6.40 12.36
C PHE A 176 0.64 7.70 11.63
N ILE A 177 -0.48 7.66 10.90
CA ILE A 177 -1.04 8.83 10.22
C ILE A 177 -1.53 9.88 11.21
N ILE A 178 -2.23 9.48 12.27
CA ILE A 178 -2.68 10.39 13.34
C ILE A 178 -1.48 11.05 14.00
N ILE A 179 -0.41 10.31 14.30
CA ILE A 179 0.83 10.87 14.85
C ILE A 179 1.44 11.89 13.88
N SER A 180 1.53 11.58 12.59
CA SER A 180 2.05 12.53 11.58
C SER A 180 1.19 13.80 11.48
N ALA A 181 -0.14 13.67 11.62
CA ALA A 181 -1.09 14.78 11.59
C ALA A 181 -1.01 15.63 12.86
N ILE A 182 -0.81 15.03 14.03
CA ILE A 182 -0.57 15.75 15.29
C ILE A 182 0.74 16.53 15.21
N VAL A 183 1.83 15.90 14.73
CA VAL A 183 3.11 16.57 14.50
C VAL A 183 2.91 17.78 13.58
N TYR A 184 2.17 17.59 12.48
CA TYR A 184 1.80 18.68 11.58
C TYR A 184 1.08 19.84 12.30
N LEU A 185 0.05 19.55 13.11
CA LEU A 185 -0.71 20.55 13.84
C LEU A 185 0.13 21.30 14.87
N VAL A 186 1.04 20.61 15.58
CA VAL A 186 1.97 21.20 16.55
C VAL A 186 2.90 22.20 15.86
N PHE A 187 3.50 21.82 14.73
CA PHE A 187 4.36 22.73 13.96
C PHE A 187 3.58 23.87 13.30
N TYR A 188 2.36 23.61 12.84
CA TYR A 188 1.48 24.65 12.31
C TYR A 188 1.15 25.71 13.38
N LYS A 189 0.82 25.29 14.60
CA LYS A 189 0.53 26.20 15.72
C LYS A 189 1.79 26.96 16.16
N ARG A 190 2.95 26.30 16.21
CA ARG A 190 4.25 26.93 16.54
C ARG A 190 4.64 28.02 15.54
N ASN A 191 4.38 27.81 14.25
CA ASN A 191 4.68 28.77 13.18
C ASN A 191 3.64 29.90 13.04
N LYS A 192 2.50 29.81 13.73
CA LYS A 192 1.45 30.85 13.76
C LYS A 192 1.55 31.76 14.99
N LEU A 193 2.38 31.40 15.97
CA LEU A 193 2.75 32.33 17.03
C LEU A 193 3.49 33.49 16.37
N PRO A 194 3.04 34.75 16.53
CA PRO A 194 3.84 35.88 16.09
C PRO A 194 5.19 35.74 16.78
N HIS A 195 6.28 35.94 16.04
CA HIS A 195 7.57 36.22 16.66
C HIS A 195 7.35 37.44 17.55
N THR A 196 7.04 37.21 18.83
CA THR A 196 6.92 38.26 19.81
C THR A 196 8.29 38.91 19.82
N SER A 197 8.30 40.17 19.37
CA SER A 197 9.41 41.10 19.35
C SER A 197 9.91 41.35 20.78
N VAL A 198 10.50 40.33 21.39
CA VAL A 198 11.06 40.37 22.75
C VAL A 198 12.54 40.79 22.73
N PHE A 199 13.10 41.13 21.56
CA PHE A 199 14.48 41.60 21.41
C PHE A 199 14.62 43.07 21.01
N LEU A 200 13.65 43.93 21.35
CA LEU A 200 13.82 45.38 21.31
C LEU A 200 13.43 45.98 22.66
N LYS A 201 14.33 45.87 23.63
CA LYS A 201 14.50 46.83 24.73
C LYS A 201 15.92 46.72 25.26
#